data_AF-A0A0C5DI14-F1
#
_entry.id   AF-A0A0C5DI14-F1
#
_cell.length_a   1.000
_cell.length_b   1.000
_cell.length_c   1.000
_cell.angle_alpha   90.00
_cell.angle_beta   90.00
_cell.angle_gamma   90.00
#
_symmetry.space_group_name_H-M   'P 1'
#
loop_
_entity.id
_entity.type
_entity.pdbx_description
1 polymer ?
#
loop_
_entity_poly.entity_id
_entity_poly.type
_entity_poly.pdbx_seq_one_letter_code
_entity_poly.pdbx_strand_id
1 'polypeptide(L)' 'MKIYCQRNRWIWGFSLGAESWNGRLAMLAFVIIFSIEFFFVPIVKLLGL' A
#
# COMPACT_ATOMS: atom_id res chain seq x y z
N MET A 1 16.30 11.24 25.50
CA MET A 1 16.24 10.12 24.53
C MET A 1 15.47 10.61 23.31
N LYS A 2 16.15 10.98 22.20
CA LYS A 2 15.43 11.34 20.97
C LYS A 2 14.77 10.07 20.44
N ILE A 3 13.44 9.98 20.54
CA ILE A 3 12.67 8.98 19.81
C ILE A 3 12.79 9.40 18.35
N TYR A 4 13.81 8.91 17.65
CA TYR A 4 13.82 8.97 16.21
C TYR A 4 12.60 8.15 15.77
N CYS A 5 11.51 8.82 15.42
CA CYS A 5 10.35 8.19 14.83
C CYS A 5 10.77 7.70 13.44
N GLN A 6 11.34 6.48 13.38
CA GLN A 6 11.89 5.87 12.17
C GLN A 6 10.77 5.45 11.21
N ARG A 7 10.05 6.43 10.65
CA ARG A 7 8.89 6.24 9.75
C ARG A 7 9.24 5.56 8.43
N ASN A 8 10.51 5.61 8.02
CA ASN A 8 10.96 5.00 6.77
C ASN A 8 11.59 3.62 6.95
N ARG A 9 11.68 3.11 8.18
CA ARG A 9 12.22 1.78 8.42
C ARG A 9 11.12 0.75 8.15
N TRP A 10 11.41 -0.22 7.29
CA TRP A 10 10.57 -1.38 7.11
C TRP A 10 10.73 -2.27 8.34
N ILE A 11 9.73 -2.28 9.21
CA ILE A 11 9.70 -3.07 10.44
C ILE A 11 8.43 -3.90 10.40
N TRP A 12 8.54 -5.18 10.72
CA TRP A 12 7.38 -6.06 10.82
C TRP A 12 6.66 -5.85 12.15
N GLY A 13 5.32 -5.89 12.11
CA GLY A 13 4.45 -5.64 13.26
C GLY A 13 3.78 -4.25 13.24
N PHE A 14 2.99 -3.95 14.26
CA PHE A 14 2.24 -2.69 14.38
C PHE A 14 3.16 -1.56 14.87
N SER A 15 3.88 -0.94 13.93
CA SER A 15 4.76 0.20 14.20
C SER A 15 4.47 1.35 13.25
N LEU A 16 4.86 2.57 13.64
CA LEU A 16 4.73 3.77 12.80
C LEU A 16 5.46 3.66 11.45
N GLY A 17 6.54 2.86 11.40
CA GLY A 17 7.25 2.56 10.15
C GLY A 17 6.43 1.65 9.23
N ALA A 18 5.84 0.59 9.80
CA ALA A 18 4.96 -0.33 9.07
C ALA A 18 3.73 0.39 8.51
N GLU A 19 3.10 1.26 9.31
CA GLU A 19 1.95 2.05 8.88
C GLU A 19 2.30 2.97 7.70
N SER A 20 3.43 3.67 7.76
CA SER A 20 3.88 4.56 6.66
C SER A 20 4.21 3.80 5.38
N TRP A 21 4.79 2.60 5.48
CA TRP A 21 5.07 1.74 4.33
C TRP A 21 3.79 1.16 3.74
N ASN A 22 2.88 0.64 4.57
CA ASN A 22 1.59 0.11 4.13
C ASN A 22 0.74 1.19 3.46
N GLY A 23 0.72 2.42 4.00
CA GLY A 23 0.01 3.54 3.40
C GLY A 23 0.55 3.89 1.99
N ARG A 24 1.87 3.92 1.81
CA ARG A 24 2.48 4.16 0.50
C ARG A 24 2.17 3.04 -0.49
N LEU A 25 2.27 1.79 -0.07
CA LEU A 25 1.93 0.63 -0.90
C LEU A 25 0.46 0.63 -1.29
N ALA A 26 -0.45 1.01 -0.38
CA ALA A 26 -1.88 1.13 -0.68
C ALA A 26 -2.17 2.22 -1.71
N MET A 27 -1.53 3.40 -1.62
CA MET A 27 -1.68 4.45 -2.63
C MET A 27 -1.18 4.00 -4.02
N LEU A 28 -0.05 3.28 -4.07
CA LEU A 28 0.47 2.71 -5.32
C LEU A 28 -0.48 1.64 -5.88
N ALA A 29 -0.94 0.72 -5.04
CA ALA A 29 -1.89 -0.32 -5.42
C ALA A 29 -3.19 0.28 -5.97
N PHE A 30 -3.68 1.36 -5.36
CA PHE A 30 -4.87 2.07 -5.84
C PHE A 30 -4.68 2.57 -7.28
N VAL A 31 -3.57 3.26 -7.58
CA VAL A 31 -3.28 3.74 -8.94
C VAL A 31 -3.14 2.57 -9.93
N ILE A 32 -2.51 1.47 -9.52
CA ILE A 32 -2.35 0.28 -10.35
C ILE A 32 -3.72 -0.36 -10.65
N ILE A 33 -4.60 -0.48 -9.65
CA ILE A 33 -5.96 -1.02 -9.79
C ILE A 33 -6.76 -0.21 -10.82
N PHE A 34 -6.73 1.12 -10.73
CA PHE A 34 -7.40 1.98 -11.71
C PHE A 34 -6.80 1.84 -13.11
N SER A 35 -5.48 1.68 -13.21
CA SER A 35 -4.82 1.46 -14.50
C SER A 35 -5.24 0.11 -15.11
N ILE A 36 -5.32 -0.95 -14.31
CA ILE A 36 -5.77 -2.27 -14.76
C ILE A 36 -7.22 -2.22 -15.21
N GLU A 37 -8.08 -1.55 -14.44
CA GLU A 37 -9.50 -1.36 -14.77
C GLU A 37 -9.68 -0.66 -16.12
N PHE A 38 -8.85 0.34 -16.39
CA PHE A 38 -8.95 1.15 -17.60
C PHE A 38 -8.43 0.41 -18.85
N PHE A 39 -7.37 -0.39 -18.73
CA PHE A 39 -6.69 -0.97 -19.90
C PHE A 39 -6.99 -2.45 -20.16
N PHE A 40 -7.39 -3.24 -19.15
CA PHE A 40 -7.39 -4.70 -19.25
C PHE A 40 -8.74 -5.36 -18.97
N VAL A 41 -9.19 -5.37 -17.72
CA VAL A 41 -10.34 -6.17 -17.28
C VAL A 41 -10.98 -5.53 -16.05
N PRO A 42 -12.33 -5.61 -15.91
CA PRO A 42 -13.01 -5.21 -14.70
C PRO A 42 -12.37 -5.80 -13.44
N ILE A 43 -12.08 -4.97 -12.44
CA ILE A 43 -11.36 -5.35 -11.23
C ILE A 43 -12.19 -6.32 -10.41
N VAL A 44 -13.51 -6.20 -10.46
CA VAL A 44 -14.46 -7.13 -9.84
C VAL A 44 -14.23 -8.55 -10.39
N LYS A 45 -14.09 -8.68 -11.72
CA LYS A 45 -13.79 -9.95 -12.38
C LYS A 45 -12.38 -10.44 -12.07
N LEU A 46 -11.39 -9.55 -11.99
CA LEU A 46 -10.02 -9.90 -11.59
C LEU A 46 -9.98 -10.47 -10.16
N LEU A 47 -10.80 -9.92 -9.27
CA LEU A 47 -10.93 -10.35 -7.87
C LEU A 47 -11.76 -11.63 -7.71
N GLY A 48 -12.36 -12.15 -8.79
CA GLY A 48 -13.18 -13.36 -8.76
C GLY A 48 -14.55 -13.17 -8.08
N LEU A 49 -15.03 -11.93 -8.03
CA LEU A 49 -16.38 -11.55 -7.59
C LEU A 49 -17.29 -11.36 -8.82
#